data_AF-A0A8T3P755-F1
#
_entry.id   AF-A0A8T3P755-F1
#
_cell.length_a   1.000
_cell.length_b   1.000
_cell.length_c   1.000
_cell.angle_alpha   90.00
_cell.angle_beta   90.00
_cell.angle_gamma   90.00
#
_symmetry.space_group_name_H-M   'P 1'
#
loop_
_entity.id
_entity.type
_entity.pdbx_description
1 polymer ?
#
loop_
_entity_poly.entity_id
_entity_poly.type
_entity_poly.pdbx_seq_one_letter_code
_entity_poly.pdbx_strand_id
1 'polypeptide(L)'
;MVAVNDGAAWCQGGVDLHRPDAVRVLDFAHALAHLGQVAQARFGPGTEAASAWLGQQAHALRHGREAAVLAELHTHQQVPDVDAAPRNLLAQTHAYLAHRRGQIRYQTVVAAGDPIGSGCGESANTLLLEARLTGAGMHWARDHVNPMLALRTLLANDRWHEPWPAIWERLRHPPREPAPPPDSAPAPDRLALPPAAAAVTGPEPAARAKTIIDGTPTAQHPWRRASPVRAKR
;
A
#
# COMPACT_ATOMS: atom_id res chain seq x y z
N MET A 1 -6.98 5.24 -18.39
CA MET A 1 -6.01 5.03 -17.28
C MET A 1 -6.70 4.22 -16.21
N VAL A 2 -6.05 3.19 -15.69
CA VAL A 2 -6.60 2.27 -14.69
C VAL A 2 -5.88 2.45 -13.35
N ALA A 3 -6.62 2.37 -12.26
CA ALA A 3 -6.11 2.37 -10.89
C ALA A 3 -6.43 1.04 -10.21
N VAL A 4 -5.43 0.14 -10.15
CA VAL A 4 -5.52 -1.14 -9.45
C VAL A 4 -5.19 -0.92 -7.97
N ASN A 5 -6.04 -1.38 -7.05
CA ASN A 5 -5.79 -1.31 -5.61
C ASN A 5 -6.61 -2.36 -4.83
N ASP A 6 -6.24 -2.59 -3.57
CA ASP A 6 -6.87 -3.51 -2.63
C ASP A 6 -8.28 -3.09 -2.13
N GLY A 7 -8.82 -1.99 -2.64
CA GLY A 7 -10.12 -1.48 -2.24
C GLY A 7 -10.15 -0.79 -0.88
N ALA A 8 -9.01 -0.52 -0.24
CA ALA A 8 -8.96 0.22 1.02
C ALA A 8 -9.49 1.66 0.81
N ALA A 9 -10.22 2.18 1.80
CA ALA A 9 -10.87 3.48 1.68
C ALA A 9 -9.89 4.63 1.37
N TRP A 10 -8.67 4.55 1.90
CA TRP A 10 -7.62 5.53 1.64
C TRP A 10 -7.10 5.46 0.20
N CYS A 11 -6.95 4.27 -0.39
CA CYS A 11 -6.59 4.09 -1.80
C CYS A 11 -7.65 4.75 -2.69
N GLN A 12 -8.93 4.51 -2.38
CA GLN A 12 -10.05 5.04 -3.15
C GLN A 12 -10.07 6.58 -3.11
N GLY A 13 -9.93 7.17 -1.92
CA GLY A 13 -9.86 8.62 -1.76
C GLY A 13 -8.62 9.25 -2.41
N GLY A 14 -7.49 8.54 -2.42
CA GLY A 14 -6.30 8.96 -3.16
C GLY A 14 -6.55 9.06 -4.67
N VAL A 15 -7.26 8.08 -5.23
CA VAL A 15 -7.68 8.09 -6.64
C VAL A 15 -8.66 9.22 -6.91
N ASP A 16 -9.66 9.44 -6.04
CA ASP A 16 -10.60 10.57 -6.20
C ASP A 16 -9.88 11.92 -6.28
N LEU A 17 -8.87 12.11 -5.45
CA LEU A 17 -8.14 13.37 -5.35
C LEU A 17 -7.27 13.64 -6.58
N HIS A 18 -6.56 12.63 -7.07
CA HIS A 18 -5.51 12.83 -8.09
C HIS A 18 -6.00 12.52 -9.50
N ARG A 19 -6.87 11.51 -9.65
CA ARG A 19 -7.29 10.96 -10.95
C ARG A 19 -8.75 10.44 -10.86
N PRO A 20 -9.74 11.34 -10.66
CA PRO A 20 -11.15 10.96 -10.55
C PRO A 20 -11.71 10.32 -11.83
N ASP A 21 -11.05 10.51 -12.97
CA ASP A 21 -11.34 9.89 -14.27
C ASP A 21 -10.78 8.46 -14.43
N ALA A 22 -10.03 7.96 -13.44
CA ALA A 22 -9.44 6.62 -13.52
C ALA A 22 -10.50 5.52 -13.39
N VAL A 23 -10.41 4.50 -14.23
CA VAL A 23 -11.19 3.28 -14.05
C VAL A 23 -10.59 2.51 -12.87
N ARG A 24 -11.39 2.29 -11.83
CA ARG A 24 -10.98 1.56 -10.64
C ARG A 24 -11.10 0.06 -10.85
N VAL A 25 -10.04 -0.65 -10.50
CA VAL A 25 -10.01 -2.10 -10.56
C VAL A 25 -9.59 -2.62 -9.19
N LEU A 26 -10.40 -3.52 -8.63
CA LEU A 26 -10.03 -4.22 -7.41
C LEU A 26 -8.91 -5.19 -7.77
N ASP A 27 -7.81 -5.15 -7.04
CA ASP A 27 -6.70 -6.07 -7.22
C ASP A 27 -7.17 -7.53 -7.23
N PHE A 28 -6.86 -8.25 -8.33
CA PHE A 28 -7.30 -9.62 -8.50
C PHE A 28 -6.73 -10.56 -7.43
N ALA A 29 -5.45 -10.43 -7.06
CA ALA A 29 -4.85 -11.25 -6.00
C ALA A 29 -5.52 -10.95 -4.65
N HIS A 30 -5.88 -9.69 -4.40
CA HIS A 30 -6.63 -9.32 -3.19
C HIS A 30 -8.04 -9.94 -3.19
N ALA A 31 -8.76 -9.89 -4.30
CA ALA A 31 -10.07 -10.56 -4.42
C ALA A 31 -9.94 -12.08 -4.18
N LEU A 32 -8.91 -12.72 -4.72
CA LEU A 32 -8.62 -14.13 -4.49
C LEU A 32 -8.23 -14.43 -3.04
N ALA A 33 -7.58 -13.52 -2.32
CA ALA A 33 -7.26 -13.72 -0.91
C ALA A 33 -8.54 -13.83 -0.06
N HIS A 34 -9.53 -12.96 -0.28
CA HIS A 34 -10.84 -13.05 0.40
C HIS A 34 -11.54 -14.38 0.08
N LEU A 35 -11.58 -14.77 -1.20
CA LEU A 35 -12.13 -16.07 -1.61
C LEU A 35 -11.35 -17.24 -1.02
N GLY A 36 -10.03 -17.14 -0.92
CA GLY A 36 -9.17 -18.17 -0.34
C GLY A 36 -9.47 -18.40 1.14
N GLN A 37 -9.72 -17.34 1.91
CA GLN A 37 -10.16 -17.46 3.29
C GLN A 37 -11.50 -18.19 3.39
N VAL A 38 -12.48 -17.84 2.54
CA VAL A 38 -13.78 -18.53 2.46
C VAL A 38 -13.59 -20.02 2.14
N ALA A 39 -12.75 -20.32 1.15
CA ALA A 39 -12.47 -21.69 0.73
C ALA A 39 -11.93 -22.53 1.88
N GLN A 40 -10.92 -22.01 2.59
CA GLN A 40 -10.31 -22.71 3.73
C GLN A 40 -11.30 -22.88 4.89
N ALA A 41 -12.09 -21.86 5.19
CA ALA A 41 -13.08 -21.92 6.26
C ALA A 41 -14.21 -22.92 5.95
N ARG A 42 -14.60 -23.07 4.68
CA ARG A 42 -15.73 -23.92 4.28
C ARG A 42 -15.35 -25.37 4.01
N PHE A 43 -14.17 -25.59 3.43
CA PHE A 43 -13.73 -26.91 2.94
C PHE A 43 -12.51 -27.46 3.69
N GLY A 44 -12.00 -26.73 4.68
CA GLY A 44 -10.81 -27.08 5.45
C GLY A 44 -9.53 -26.51 4.84
N PRO A 45 -8.55 -26.15 5.68
CA PRO A 45 -7.27 -25.59 5.23
C PRO A 45 -6.47 -26.64 4.45
N GLY A 46 -5.94 -26.24 3.29
CA GLY A 46 -5.05 -27.09 2.48
C GLY A 46 -5.73 -28.26 1.75
N THR A 47 -7.07 -28.33 1.73
CA THR A 47 -7.78 -29.42 1.04
C THR A 47 -7.86 -29.19 -0.47
N GLU A 48 -7.97 -30.29 -1.22
CA GLU A 48 -8.22 -30.24 -2.67
C GLU A 48 -9.55 -29.54 -2.98
N ALA A 49 -10.58 -29.76 -2.16
CA ALA A 49 -11.88 -29.10 -2.29
C ALA A 49 -11.76 -27.57 -2.16
N ALA A 50 -10.99 -27.07 -1.19
CA ALA A 50 -10.74 -25.63 -1.06
C ALA A 50 -10.04 -25.05 -2.30
N SER A 51 -9.01 -25.75 -2.79
CA SER A 51 -8.24 -25.33 -3.97
C SER A 51 -9.07 -25.36 -5.25
N ALA A 52 -9.87 -26.41 -5.45
CA ALA A 52 -10.75 -26.56 -6.59
C ALA A 52 -11.83 -25.48 -6.61
N TRP A 53 -12.47 -25.23 -5.46
CA TRP A 53 -13.47 -24.18 -5.35
C TRP A 53 -12.86 -22.79 -5.63
N LEU A 54 -11.71 -22.47 -5.03
CA LEU A 54 -11.02 -21.20 -5.28
C LEU A 54 -10.66 -21.04 -6.76
N GLY A 55 -10.17 -22.10 -7.41
CA GLY A 55 -9.86 -22.10 -8.84
C GLY A 55 -11.09 -21.85 -9.72
N GLN A 56 -12.24 -22.43 -9.37
CA GLN A 56 -13.51 -22.18 -10.06
C GLN A 56 -13.95 -20.73 -9.93
N GLN A 57 -13.89 -20.15 -8.72
CA GLN A 57 -14.24 -18.75 -8.49
C GLN A 57 -13.28 -17.78 -9.18
N ALA A 58 -11.98 -18.07 -9.15
CA ALA A 58 -10.95 -17.29 -9.84
C ALA A 58 -11.20 -17.25 -11.35
N HIS A 59 -11.48 -18.41 -11.93
CA HIS A 59 -11.82 -18.54 -13.34
C HIS A 59 -13.14 -17.79 -13.64
N ALA A 60 -14.18 -17.95 -12.83
CA ALA A 60 -15.43 -17.23 -13.00
C ALA A 60 -15.23 -15.69 -12.99
N LEU A 61 -14.51 -15.14 -12.01
CA LEU A 61 -14.20 -13.72 -11.94
C LEU A 61 -13.45 -13.23 -13.19
N ARG A 62 -12.40 -13.96 -13.61
CA ARG A 62 -11.58 -13.58 -14.77
C ARG A 62 -12.38 -13.56 -16.07
N HIS A 63 -13.43 -14.38 -16.17
CA HIS A 63 -14.27 -14.53 -17.35
C HIS A 63 -15.64 -13.85 -17.23
N GLY A 64 -15.75 -12.78 -16.43
CA GLY A 64 -16.94 -11.91 -16.41
C GLY A 64 -18.18 -12.56 -15.77
N ARG A 65 -17.96 -13.58 -14.93
CA ARG A 65 -19.02 -14.27 -14.18
C ARG A 65 -19.07 -13.81 -12.73
N GLU A 66 -18.76 -12.55 -12.46
CA GLU A 66 -18.77 -11.99 -11.10
C GLU A 66 -20.15 -12.08 -10.42
N ALA A 67 -21.24 -12.01 -11.18
CA ALA A 67 -22.59 -12.19 -10.63
C ALA A 67 -22.82 -13.63 -10.15
N ALA A 68 -22.25 -14.62 -10.83
CA ALA A 68 -22.33 -16.03 -10.41
C ALA A 68 -21.53 -16.26 -9.13
N VAL A 69 -20.33 -15.66 -9.02
CA VAL A 69 -19.52 -15.73 -7.80
C VAL A 69 -20.25 -15.13 -6.60
N LEU A 70 -20.89 -13.97 -6.77
CA LEU A 70 -21.69 -13.36 -5.70
C LEU A 70 -22.89 -14.24 -5.31
N ALA A 71 -23.60 -14.81 -6.29
CA ALA A 71 -24.72 -15.71 -6.04
C ALA A 71 -24.29 -16.99 -5.31
N GLU A 72 -23.12 -17.53 -5.66
CA GLU A 72 -22.56 -18.71 -5.02
C GLU A 72 -22.15 -18.43 -3.56
N LEU A 73 -21.46 -17.32 -3.30
CA LEU A 73 -21.17 -16.87 -1.93
C LEU A 73 -22.44 -16.74 -1.09
N HIS A 74 -23.49 -16.14 -1.65
CA HIS A 74 -24.78 -16.02 -0.98
C HIS A 74 -25.42 -17.40 -0.72
N THR A 75 -25.35 -18.31 -1.68
CA THR A 75 -25.91 -19.67 -1.55
C THR A 75 -25.20 -20.45 -0.45
N HIS A 76 -23.87 -20.41 -0.40
CA HIS A 76 -23.08 -21.05 0.65
C HIS A 76 -23.35 -20.47 2.04
N GLN A 77 -23.71 -19.19 2.13
CA GLN A 77 -24.10 -18.54 3.39
C GLN A 77 -25.41 -19.11 3.96
N GLN A 78 -26.36 -19.53 3.12
CA GLN A 78 -27.68 -20.03 3.54
C GLN A 78 -27.69 -21.50 3.97
N VAL A 79 -26.56 -22.21 3.86
CA VAL A 79 -26.49 -23.63 4.26
C VAL A 79 -26.70 -23.74 5.79
N PRO A 80 -27.70 -24.52 6.26
CA PRO A 80 -28.08 -24.58 7.66
C PRO A 80 -26.95 -25.03 8.59
N ASP A 81 -26.09 -25.93 8.10
CA ASP A 81 -25.07 -26.66 8.87
C ASP A 81 -23.67 -26.03 8.79
N VAL A 82 -23.61 -24.73 8.54
CA VAL A 82 -22.34 -23.98 8.50
C VAL A 82 -22.13 -23.28 9.84
N ASP A 83 -20.96 -23.51 10.43
CA ASP A 83 -20.53 -22.82 11.65
C ASP A 83 -20.61 -21.29 11.51
N ALA A 84 -20.77 -20.60 12.64
CA ALA A 84 -20.90 -19.15 12.66
C ALA A 84 -19.72 -18.41 12.01
N ALA A 85 -18.49 -18.91 12.20
CA ALA A 85 -17.29 -18.27 11.67
C ALA A 85 -17.21 -18.31 10.12
N PRO A 86 -17.31 -19.47 9.43
CA PRO A 86 -17.39 -19.53 7.97
C PRO A 86 -18.58 -18.76 7.40
N ARG A 87 -19.75 -18.77 8.07
CA ARG A 87 -20.93 -18.01 7.66
C ARG A 87 -20.67 -16.50 7.67
N ASN A 88 -20.01 -15.99 8.71
CA ASN A 88 -19.64 -14.59 8.81
C ASN A 88 -18.64 -14.18 7.73
N LEU A 89 -17.65 -15.04 7.45
CA LEU A 89 -16.67 -14.79 6.41
C LEU A 89 -17.29 -14.74 5.02
N LEU A 90 -18.20 -15.69 4.70
CA LEU A 90 -19.00 -15.66 3.47
C LEU A 90 -19.77 -14.35 3.32
N ALA A 91 -20.46 -13.91 4.37
CA ALA A 91 -21.22 -12.66 4.35
C ALA A 91 -20.31 -11.43 4.15
N GLN A 92 -19.16 -11.39 4.82
CA GLN A 92 -18.18 -10.31 4.69
C GLN A 92 -17.58 -10.26 3.28
N THR A 93 -17.14 -11.39 2.73
CA THR A 93 -16.59 -11.48 1.38
C THR A 93 -17.65 -11.13 0.33
N HIS A 94 -18.89 -11.61 0.48
CA HIS A 94 -20.00 -11.23 -0.38
C HIS A 94 -20.23 -9.72 -0.36
N ALA A 95 -20.37 -9.11 0.82
CA ALA A 95 -20.58 -7.67 0.95
C ALA A 95 -19.43 -6.85 0.36
N TYR A 96 -18.19 -7.30 0.60
CA TYR A 96 -16.98 -6.65 0.10
C TYR A 96 -16.89 -6.63 -1.42
N LEU A 97 -17.15 -7.78 -2.08
CA LEU A 97 -17.14 -7.90 -3.54
C LEU A 97 -18.37 -7.24 -4.17
N ALA A 98 -19.55 -7.37 -3.56
CA ALA A 98 -20.79 -6.77 -4.06
C ALA A 98 -20.70 -5.24 -4.08
N HIS A 99 -20.15 -4.64 -3.02
CA HIS A 99 -19.87 -3.19 -2.97
C HIS A 99 -18.92 -2.75 -4.10
N ARG A 100 -18.05 -3.65 -4.56
CA ARG A 100 -17.04 -3.42 -5.59
C ARG A 100 -17.39 -4.05 -6.93
N ARG A 101 -18.67 -4.36 -7.20
CA ARG A 101 -19.09 -5.02 -8.44
C ARG A 101 -18.61 -4.26 -9.69
N GLY A 102 -18.58 -2.94 -9.64
CA GLY A 102 -18.05 -2.10 -10.73
C GLY A 102 -16.54 -2.23 -10.96
N GLN A 103 -15.77 -2.65 -9.95
CA GLN A 103 -14.30 -2.74 -9.93
C GLN A 103 -13.78 -4.17 -10.22
N ILE A 104 -14.64 -5.19 -10.20
CA ILE A 104 -14.29 -6.60 -10.46
C ILE A 104 -14.64 -7.06 -11.88
N ARG A 105 -14.81 -6.12 -12.81
CA ARG A 105 -15.12 -6.39 -14.23
C ARG A 105 -13.86 -6.82 -15.00
N TYR A 106 -13.20 -7.87 -14.53
CA TYR A 106 -11.87 -8.27 -14.98
C TYR A 106 -11.80 -8.62 -16.46
N GLN A 107 -12.82 -9.30 -17.00
CA GLN A 107 -12.86 -9.64 -18.42
C GLN A 107 -12.80 -8.38 -19.30
N THR A 108 -13.53 -7.33 -18.93
CA THR A 108 -13.54 -6.05 -19.66
C THR A 108 -12.19 -5.36 -19.57
N VAL A 109 -11.57 -5.35 -18.38
CA VAL A 109 -10.25 -4.73 -18.16
C VAL A 109 -9.17 -5.45 -18.97
N VAL A 110 -9.16 -6.79 -18.94
CA VAL A 110 -8.21 -7.60 -19.73
C VAL A 110 -8.44 -7.42 -21.23
N ALA A 111 -9.70 -7.37 -21.69
CA ALA A 111 -10.01 -7.12 -23.10
C ALA A 111 -9.56 -5.74 -23.58
N ALA A 112 -9.47 -4.76 -22.68
CA ALA A 112 -8.90 -3.43 -22.95
C ALA A 112 -7.36 -3.39 -22.91
N GLY A 113 -6.70 -4.49 -22.55
CA GLY A 113 -5.24 -4.57 -22.39
C GLY A 113 -4.72 -3.96 -21.08
N ASP A 114 -5.60 -3.67 -20.13
CA ASP A 114 -5.26 -3.04 -18.87
C ASP A 114 -4.89 -4.08 -17.78
N PRO A 115 -4.08 -3.69 -16.78
CA PRO A 115 -3.72 -4.58 -15.67
C PRO A 115 -4.89 -4.81 -14.71
N ILE A 116 -4.98 -6.04 -14.18
CA ILE A 116 -5.97 -6.44 -13.16
C ILE A 116 -5.35 -6.68 -11.78
N GLY A 117 -4.04 -6.55 -11.65
CA GLY A 117 -3.30 -6.80 -10.40
C GLY A 117 -2.11 -5.85 -10.24
N SER A 118 -1.73 -5.62 -8.98
CA SER A 118 -0.62 -4.81 -8.50
C SER A 118 0.75 -5.45 -8.73
N GLY A 119 0.79 -6.70 -9.19
CA GLY A 119 2.00 -7.53 -9.20
C GLY A 119 3.23 -6.88 -9.85
N CYS A 120 3.06 -6.05 -10.89
CA CYS A 120 4.17 -5.27 -11.46
C CYS A 120 4.75 -4.25 -10.46
N GLY A 121 3.89 -3.56 -9.71
CA GLY A 121 4.28 -2.62 -8.65
C GLY A 121 4.89 -3.31 -7.44
N GLU A 122 4.33 -4.45 -7.01
CA GLU A 122 4.90 -5.26 -5.93
C GLU A 122 6.28 -5.81 -6.31
N SER A 123 6.42 -6.33 -7.54
CA SER A 123 7.72 -6.78 -8.07
C SER A 123 8.74 -5.64 -8.09
N ALA A 124 8.31 -4.43 -8.50
CA ALA A 124 9.18 -3.25 -8.46
C ALA A 124 9.58 -2.90 -7.03
N ASN A 125 8.67 -2.98 -6.06
CA ASN A 125 8.97 -2.77 -4.64
C ASN A 125 10.01 -3.77 -4.14
N THR A 126 9.84 -5.07 -4.43
CA THR A 126 10.81 -6.09 -4.03
C THR A 126 12.18 -5.87 -4.65
N LEU A 127 12.24 -5.56 -5.95
CA LEU A 127 13.51 -5.37 -6.67
C LEU A 127 14.22 -4.07 -6.28
N LEU A 128 13.48 -2.99 -6.07
CA LEU A 128 14.07 -1.67 -5.82
C LEU A 128 14.26 -1.41 -4.34
N LEU A 129 13.25 -1.69 -3.52
CA LEU A 129 13.22 -1.32 -2.12
C LEU A 129 13.76 -2.47 -1.27
N GLU A 130 13.11 -3.63 -1.28
CA GLU A 130 13.45 -4.72 -0.36
C GLU A 130 14.87 -5.23 -0.58
N ALA A 131 15.24 -5.48 -1.85
CA ALA A 131 16.58 -5.95 -2.20
C ALA A 131 17.73 -5.06 -1.68
N ARG A 132 17.46 -3.79 -1.35
CA ARG A 132 18.49 -2.86 -0.83
C ARG A 132 18.24 -2.33 0.56
N LEU A 133 17.00 -2.26 1.04
CA LEU A 133 16.66 -1.61 2.29
C LEU A 133 16.30 -2.60 3.42
N THR A 134 15.99 -3.85 3.10
CA THR A 134 15.48 -4.82 4.09
C THR A 134 16.39 -6.03 4.32
N GLY A 135 17.62 -6.01 3.81
CA GLY A 135 18.60 -7.09 4.01
C GLY A 135 19.23 -7.10 5.41
N ALA A 136 19.77 -8.24 5.81
CA ALA A 136 20.42 -8.41 7.11
C ALA A 136 21.56 -7.41 7.32
N GLY A 137 21.59 -6.77 8.50
CA GLY A 137 22.61 -5.78 8.88
C GLY A 137 22.44 -4.39 8.25
N MET A 138 21.41 -4.18 7.40
CA MET A 138 21.19 -2.90 6.75
C MET A 138 20.56 -1.88 7.70
N HIS A 139 21.26 -0.76 7.88
CA HIS A 139 20.77 0.39 8.64
C HIS A 139 20.87 1.63 7.75
N TRP A 140 19.81 2.41 7.73
CA TRP A 140 19.69 3.57 6.86
C TRP A 140 19.31 4.80 7.67
N ALA A 141 20.06 5.88 7.48
CA ALA A 141 19.59 7.20 7.90
C ALA A 141 18.33 7.54 7.09
N ARG A 142 17.28 8.03 7.77
CA ARG A 142 15.98 8.33 7.15
C ARG A 142 16.12 9.23 5.93
N ASP A 143 17.01 10.23 6.01
CA ASP A 143 17.23 11.21 4.94
C ASP A 143 17.87 10.60 3.69
N HIS A 144 18.47 9.42 3.78
CA HIS A 144 19.14 8.74 2.67
C HIS A 144 18.24 7.71 1.96
N VAL A 145 17.10 7.34 2.54
CA VAL A 145 16.19 6.34 1.98
C VAL A 145 15.64 6.79 0.62
N ASN A 146 15.01 7.97 0.56
CA ASN A 146 14.39 8.48 -0.67
C ASN A 146 15.42 8.75 -1.77
N PRO A 147 16.58 9.41 -1.51
CA PRO A 147 17.62 9.56 -2.52
C PRO A 147 18.14 8.22 -3.06
N MET A 148 18.34 7.22 -2.20
CA MET A 148 18.78 5.89 -2.63
C MET A 148 17.75 5.21 -3.54
N LEU A 149 16.46 5.25 -3.16
CA LEU A 149 15.39 4.69 -3.97
C LEU A 149 15.24 5.41 -5.32
N ALA A 150 15.40 6.73 -5.35
CA ALA A 150 15.37 7.50 -6.59
C ALA A 150 16.48 7.05 -7.55
N LEU A 151 17.72 6.92 -7.07
CA LEU A 151 18.85 6.44 -7.87
C LEU A 151 18.61 5.01 -8.40
N ARG A 152 18.10 4.11 -7.56
CA ARG A 152 17.78 2.73 -7.98
C ARG A 152 16.66 2.68 -9.01
N THR A 153 15.64 3.51 -8.84
CA THR A 153 14.54 3.62 -9.81
C THR A 153 15.07 4.09 -11.16
N LEU A 154 15.95 5.09 -11.19
CA LEU A 154 16.56 5.57 -12.43
C LEU A 154 17.39 4.48 -13.11
N LEU A 155 18.20 3.75 -12.34
CA LEU A 155 19.03 2.67 -12.86
C LEU A 155 18.18 1.53 -13.44
N ALA A 156 17.14 1.10 -12.74
CA ALA A 156 16.30 -0.01 -13.18
C ALA A 156 15.42 0.31 -14.39
N ASN A 157 15.22 1.59 -14.71
CA ASN A 157 14.48 2.02 -15.90
C ASN A 157 15.41 2.43 -17.05
N ASP A 158 16.73 2.26 -16.94
CA ASP A 158 17.74 2.75 -17.89
C ASP A 158 17.72 4.27 -18.12
N ARG A 159 17.18 5.00 -17.14
CA ARG A 159 17.00 6.47 -17.16
C ARG A 159 18.13 7.21 -16.44
N TRP A 160 19.23 6.52 -16.14
CA TRP A 160 20.37 7.11 -15.45
C TRP A 160 20.89 8.37 -16.16
N HIS A 161 20.94 8.32 -17.49
CA HIS A 161 21.43 9.39 -18.34
C HIS A 161 20.61 10.70 -18.23
N GLU A 162 19.36 10.65 -17.76
CA GLU A 162 18.48 11.82 -17.68
C GLU A 162 18.90 12.78 -16.54
N PRO A 163 18.87 12.41 -15.24
CA PRO A 163 19.23 13.34 -14.17
C PRO A 163 20.71 13.28 -13.77
N TRP A 164 21.46 12.25 -14.17
CA TRP A 164 22.85 12.08 -13.72
C TRP A 164 23.75 13.28 -14.00
N PRO A 165 23.70 13.95 -15.17
CA PRO A 165 24.53 15.13 -15.42
C PRO A 165 24.32 16.23 -14.36
N ALA A 166 23.07 16.52 -14.00
CA ALA A 166 22.74 17.54 -13.01
C ALA A 166 23.13 17.11 -11.58
N ILE A 167 22.92 15.83 -11.23
CA ILE A 167 23.36 15.27 -9.94
C ILE A 167 24.88 15.39 -9.82
N TRP A 168 25.60 15.03 -10.87
CA TRP A 168 27.05 15.06 -10.94
C TRP A 168 27.62 16.47 -10.85
N GLU A 169 27.02 17.45 -11.54
CA GLU A 169 27.39 18.86 -11.43
C GLU A 169 27.21 19.38 -10.01
N ARG A 170 26.08 19.06 -9.36
CA ARG A 170 25.83 19.41 -7.95
C ARG A 170 26.83 18.79 -6.99
N LEU A 171 27.29 17.56 -7.25
CA LEU A 171 28.30 16.90 -6.43
C LEU A 171 29.69 17.51 -6.59
N ARG A 172 30.04 18.00 -7.79
CA ARG A 172 31.31 18.72 -8.02
C ARG A 172 31.29 20.14 -7.47
N HIS A 173 30.13 20.78 -7.51
CA HIS A 173 29.92 22.15 -7.04
C HIS A 173 28.86 22.13 -5.93
N PRO A 174 29.19 21.61 -4.74
CA PRO A 174 28.26 21.66 -3.63
C PRO A 174 27.88 23.12 -3.38
N PRO A 175 26.58 23.44 -3.18
CA PRO A 175 26.19 24.78 -2.82
C PRO A 175 26.98 25.20 -1.59
N ARG A 176 27.65 26.37 -1.67
CA ARG A 176 28.31 26.94 -0.50
C ARG A 176 27.25 27.20 0.54
N GLU A 177 27.29 26.48 1.65
CA GLU A 177 26.61 26.95 2.85
C GLU A 177 27.19 28.32 3.21
N PRO A 178 26.35 29.32 3.51
CA PRO A 178 26.86 30.59 4.01
C PRO A 178 27.71 30.30 5.24
N ALA A 179 28.92 30.85 5.28
CA ALA A 179 29.79 30.68 6.42
C ALA A 179 29.03 31.11 7.69
N PRO A 180 29.03 30.28 8.75
CA PRO A 180 28.47 30.72 10.02
C PRO A 180 29.16 32.03 10.44
N PRO A 181 28.44 32.98 11.06
CA PRO A 181 29.05 34.22 11.51
C PRO A 181 30.23 33.91 12.45
N PRO A 182 31.29 34.74 12.43
CA PRO A 182 32.58 34.44 13.06
C PRO A 182 32.50 34.11 14.56
N ASP A 183 31.43 34.51 15.25
CA ASP A 183 31.20 34.25 16.68
C ASP A 183 30.48 32.92 16.98
N SER A 184 30.25 32.06 15.98
CA SER A 184 29.46 30.82 16.15
C SER A 184 30.30 29.54 16.22
N ALA A 185 31.64 29.63 16.30
CA ALA A 185 32.47 28.43 16.41
C ALA A 185 32.20 27.76 17.77
N PRO A 186 31.62 26.54 17.83
CA PRO A 186 31.63 25.81 19.08
C PRO A 186 33.09 25.46 19.41
N ALA A 187 33.48 25.64 20.66
CA ALA A 187 34.78 25.22 21.16
C ALA A 187 35.01 23.74 20.79
N PRO A 188 36.25 23.33 20.46
CA PRO A 188 36.52 21.94 20.12
C PRO A 188 36.06 21.06 21.27
N ASP A 189 35.10 20.19 20.98
CA ASP A 189 34.55 19.21 21.90
C ASP A 189 35.68 18.22 22.20
N ARG A 190 36.48 18.52 23.24
CA ARG A 190 37.34 17.52 23.84
C ARG A 190 36.39 16.43 24.28
N LEU A 191 36.53 15.24 23.69
CA LEU A 191 35.88 14.00 24.10
C LEU A 191 36.01 13.83 25.62
N ALA A 192 35.09 14.43 26.37
CA ALA A 192 34.85 14.09 27.74
C ALA A 192 34.11 12.76 27.68
N LEU A 193 34.72 11.72 28.25
CA LEU A 193 33.99 10.49 28.54
C LEU A 193 32.72 10.90 29.29
N PRO A 194 31.53 10.41 28.87
CA PRO A 194 30.31 10.78 29.54
C PRO A 194 30.40 10.33 31.01
N PRO A 195 30.05 11.18 32.00
CA PRO A 195 29.89 10.71 33.36
C PRO A 195 28.80 9.63 33.37
N ALA A 196 29.00 8.61 34.22
CA ALA A 196 28.02 7.55 34.41
C ALA A 196 26.62 8.15 34.63
N ALA A 197 25.67 7.69 33.82
CA ALA A 197 24.33 8.25 33.73
C ALA A 197 23.66 8.38 35.10
N ALA A 198 23.52 9.60 35.59
CA ALA A 198 22.50 9.93 36.56
C ALA A 198 21.17 10.03 35.81
N ALA A 199 20.17 9.28 36.26
CA ALA A 199 18.84 9.21 35.66
C ALA A 199 18.20 10.61 35.60
N VAL A 200 18.10 11.16 34.39
CA VAL A 200 17.29 12.35 34.11
C VAL A 200 15.89 11.86 33.72
N THR A 201 14.95 12.00 34.64
CA THR A 201 13.51 11.97 34.38
C THR A 201 13.10 13.28 33.71
N GLY A 202 13.27 13.37 32.40
CA GLY A 202 12.63 14.40 31.57
C GLY A 202 11.15 14.08 31.34
N PRO A 203 10.29 15.10 31.13
CA PRO A 203 8.89 14.84 30.80
C PRO A 203 8.79 14.07 29.49
N GLU A 204 7.96 13.03 29.52
CA GLU A 204 7.69 12.14 28.39
C GLU A 204 7.28 12.96 27.16
N PRO A 205 7.90 12.75 25.98
CA PRO A 205 7.48 13.45 24.77
C PRO A 205 6.03 13.08 24.49
N ALA A 206 5.14 14.07 24.48
CA ALA A 206 3.74 13.86 24.14
C ALA A 206 3.65 13.09 22.82
N ALA A 207 3.10 11.88 22.88
CA ALA A 207 2.99 10.99 21.74
C ALA A 207 2.30 11.73 20.59
N ARG A 208 3.01 11.92 19.47
CA ARG A 208 2.37 12.41 18.25
C ARG A 208 1.23 11.46 17.92
N ALA A 209 0.00 11.98 17.95
CA ALA A 209 -1.18 11.19 17.65
C ALA A 209 -1.00 10.53 16.29
N LYS A 210 -1.15 9.20 16.24
CA LYS A 210 -1.10 8.44 15.00
C LYS A 210 -2.16 9.01 14.06
N THR A 211 -1.73 9.46 12.88
CA THR A 211 -2.63 10.00 11.86
C THR A 211 -3.35 8.92 11.06
N ILE A 212 -2.90 7.66 11.20
CA ILE A 212 -3.51 6.45 10.64
C ILE A 212 -3.52 5.38 11.74
N ILE A 213 -4.69 4.82 12.02
CA ILE A 213 -4.88 3.72 12.97
C ILE A 213 -5.71 2.65 12.24
N ASP A 214 -5.23 1.40 12.24
CA ASP A 214 -5.87 0.27 11.56
C ASP A 214 -6.23 0.56 10.09
N GLY A 215 -5.29 1.18 9.36
CA GLY A 215 -5.46 1.57 7.95
C GLY A 215 -6.43 2.72 7.71
N THR A 216 -6.96 3.34 8.77
CA THR A 216 -7.97 4.41 8.68
C THR A 216 -7.38 5.77 9.08
N PRO A 217 -7.49 6.79 8.20
CA PRO A 217 -7.16 8.18 8.53
C PRO A 217 -7.95 8.73 9.73
N THR A 218 -7.24 9.22 10.75
CA THR A 218 -7.86 9.88 11.91
C THR A 218 -8.39 11.28 11.56
N ALA A 219 -9.22 11.85 12.44
CA ALA A 219 -9.81 13.20 12.25
C ALA A 219 -8.76 14.31 12.07
N GLN A 220 -7.56 14.10 12.59
CA GLN A 220 -6.46 15.06 12.52
C GLN A 220 -5.63 14.95 11.23
N HIS A 221 -5.93 13.97 10.37
CA HIS A 221 -5.20 13.76 9.12
C HIS A 221 -5.46 14.92 8.12
N PRO A 222 -4.42 15.49 7.45
CA PRO A 222 -4.53 16.73 6.66
C PRO A 222 -5.65 16.74 5.60
N TRP A 223 -5.94 15.61 5.00
CA TRP A 223 -6.93 15.40 3.93
C TRP A 223 -8.38 15.35 4.44
N ARG A 224 -8.61 15.19 5.75
CA ARG A 224 -9.95 15.45 6.35
C ARG A 224 -10.20 16.93 6.60
N ARG A 225 -9.15 17.76 6.64
CA ARG A 225 -9.25 19.23 6.78
C ARG A 225 -9.53 19.93 5.45
N ALA A 226 -9.30 19.25 4.32
CA ALA A 226 -9.64 19.75 3.00
C ALA A 226 -11.09 19.40 2.64
N SER A 227 -12.04 20.16 3.17
CA SER A 227 -13.35 20.30 2.55
C SER A 227 -13.91 21.69 2.79
N PRO A 228 -13.86 22.54 1.75
CA PRO A 228 -14.92 23.49 1.53
C PRO A 228 -15.40 23.36 0.09
N VAL A 229 -16.03 22.24 -0.27
CA VAL A 229 -16.90 22.21 -1.46
C VAL A 229 -18.23 21.57 -1.08
N ARG A 230 -18.98 22.33 -0.28
CA ARG A 230 -20.44 22.29 -0.29
C ARG A 230 -20.96 23.72 -0.13
N ALA A 231 -21.22 24.40 -1.25
CA ALA A 231 -22.18 25.51 -1.34
C ALA A 231 -22.42 25.94 -2.80
N LYS A 232 -23.71 25.88 -3.22
CA LYS A 232 -24.36 26.56 -4.36
C LYS A 232 -24.09 25.94 -5.74
N ARG A 233 -25.07 25.58 -6.58
CA ARG A 233 -26.52 25.86 -6.71
C ARG A 233 -27.22 24.62 -7.22
#